data_AF-A0A933G5J2-F1
#
_entry.id   AF-A0A933G5J2-F1
#
_cell.length_a   1.000
_cell.length_b   1.000
_cell.length_c   1.000
_cell.angle_alpha   90.00
_cell.angle_beta   90.00
_cell.angle_gamma   90.00
#
_symmetry.space_group_name_H-M   'P 1'
#
loop_
_entity.id
_entity.type
_entity.pdbx_description
1 polymer ?
#
loop_
_entity_poly.entity_id
_entity_poly.type
_entity_poly.pdbx_seq_one_letter_code
_entity_poly.pdbx_strand_id
1 'polypeptide(L)'
;VGTGVGAVLALDPDYPDFTVEIQGIDGQVVDAPGFFIDSIELPALGPWLSFTHVPVVMLDVASPEGGVLEGIIGMNLLNRYNVLLRGGGLPDMAQPRLDVEPLPGVDADFDDDGDVDAVDFAYLEACLSGYDVPQGDAACQAMRLDGDADIDHHDVKLFVDCASGPGIPAVPECVGP
;
A
#
# COMPACT_ATOMS: atom_id res chain seq x y z
N VAL A 1 26.14 7.61 6.65
CA VAL A 1 24.97 7.91 7.53
C VAL A 1 24.62 9.38 7.40
N GLY A 2 23.49 9.68 6.75
CA GLY A 2 22.99 11.05 6.60
C GLY A 2 22.64 11.71 7.93
N THR A 3 21.98 12.87 7.87
CA THR A 3 21.44 13.60 9.02
C THR A 3 19.91 13.42 9.10
N GLY A 4 19.28 13.83 10.20
CA GLY A 4 17.83 13.71 10.37
C GLY A 4 17.31 12.27 10.53
N VAL A 5 16.12 11.99 9.98
CA VAL A 5 15.46 10.68 10.09
C VAL A 5 16.27 9.57 9.41
N GLY A 6 16.94 9.85 8.29
CA GLY A 6 17.82 8.89 7.62
C GLY A 6 18.96 8.43 8.53
N ALA A 7 19.49 9.30 9.39
CA ALA A 7 20.50 8.94 10.39
C ALA A 7 19.96 7.97 11.45
N VAL A 8 18.74 8.22 11.94
CA VAL A 8 18.05 7.38 12.93
C VAL A 8 17.80 5.98 12.38
N LEU A 9 17.50 5.89 11.09
CA LEU A 9 17.27 4.65 10.36
C LEU A 9 18.55 4.04 9.79
N ALA A 10 19.72 4.62 10.07
CA ALA A 10 21.03 4.19 9.58
C ALA A 10 21.14 4.08 8.04
N LEU A 11 20.37 4.88 7.31
CA LEU A 11 20.37 4.92 5.85
C LEU A 11 21.61 5.68 5.36
N ASP A 12 22.31 5.10 4.38
CA ASP A 12 23.52 5.70 3.80
C ASP A 12 23.29 6.08 2.33
N PRO A 13 23.10 7.37 2.00
CA PRO A 13 22.78 7.81 0.64
C PRO A 13 23.88 7.49 -0.40
N ASP A 14 25.11 7.23 0.04
CA ASP A 14 26.21 6.79 -0.84
C ASP A 14 26.08 5.31 -1.26
N TYR A 15 25.26 4.52 -0.56
CA TYR A 15 25.06 3.09 -0.80
C TYR A 15 23.55 2.73 -0.75
N PRO A 16 22.74 3.21 -1.70
CA PRO A 16 21.31 2.88 -1.75
C PRO A 16 21.07 1.45 -2.26
N ASP A 17 19.96 0.86 -1.83
CA ASP A 17 19.51 -0.46 -2.34
C ASP A 17 18.90 -0.34 -3.74
N PHE A 18 18.22 0.78 -4.01
CA PHE A 18 17.63 1.11 -5.31
C PHE A 18 17.58 2.63 -5.52
N THR A 19 17.21 3.07 -6.71
CA THR A 19 17.03 4.51 -7.02
C THR A 19 15.67 4.73 -7.67
N VAL A 20 15.02 5.85 -7.33
CA VAL A 20 13.71 6.23 -7.89
C VAL A 20 13.81 7.62 -8.49
N GLU A 21 13.27 7.76 -9.70
CA GLU A 21 13.12 9.05 -10.36
C GLU A 21 11.94 9.80 -9.71
N ILE A 22 12.20 10.97 -9.11
CA ILE A 22 11.17 11.84 -8.54
C ILE A 22 11.07 13.11 -9.38
N GLN A 23 9.84 13.44 -9.79
CA GLN A 23 9.54 14.70 -10.45
C GLN A 23 8.94 15.72 -9.48
N GLY A 24 9.60 16.87 -9.34
CA GLY A 24 9.10 18.03 -8.60
C GLY A 24 7.97 18.75 -9.33
N ILE A 25 7.24 19.60 -8.59
CA ILE A 25 6.13 20.41 -9.15
C ILE A 25 6.58 21.46 -10.18
N ASP A 26 7.88 21.78 -10.19
CA ASP A 26 8.53 22.66 -11.17
C ASP A 26 8.94 21.90 -12.45
N GLY A 27 8.65 20.60 -12.51
CA GLY A 27 8.98 19.71 -13.61
C GLY A 27 10.41 19.19 -13.58
N GLN A 28 11.23 19.58 -12.60
CA GLN A 28 12.58 19.03 -12.44
C GLN A 28 12.52 17.59 -11.96
N VAL A 29 13.47 16.80 -12.43
CA VAL A 29 13.58 15.39 -12.13
C VAL A 29 14.86 15.15 -11.34
N VAL A 30 14.76 14.40 -10.25
CA VAL A 30 15.88 14.05 -9.37
C VAL A 30 15.85 12.55 -9.10
N ASP A 31 16.99 11.89 -9.25
CA ASP A 31 17.18 10.52 -8.79
C ASP A 31 17.37 10.51 -7.27
N ALA A 32 16.44 9.89 -6.56
CA ALA A 32 16.47 9.79 -5.11
C ALA A 32 16.93 8.38 -4.66
N PRO A 33 17.74 8.28 -3.60
CA PRO A 33 18.16 7.01 -3.04
C PRO A 33 17.00 6.30 -2.33
N GLY A 34 16.85 5.00 -2.61
CA GLY A 34 15.88 4.10 -2.01
C GLY A 34 16.54 3.02 -1.16
N PHE A 35 15.84 2.62 -0.11
CA PHE A 35 16.32 1.64 0.88
C PHE A 35 15.20 0.70 1.28
N PHE A 36 15.54 -0.52 1.68
CA PHE A 36 14.63 -1.42 2.37
C PHE A 36 14.87 -1.34 3.88
N ILE A 37 13.80 -1.07 4.64
CA ILE A 37 13.80 -1.13 6.10
C ILE A 37 13.13 -2.43 6.54
N ASP A 38 13.68 -3.07 7.57
CA ASP A 38 13.19 -4.36 8.07
C ASP A 38 11.70 -4.33 8.44
N SER A 39 11.28 -3.32 9.21
CA SER A 39 9.87 -3.12 9.54
C SER A 39 9.51 -1.67 9.89
N ILE A 40 8.26 -1.32 9.67
CA ILE A 40 7.62 -0.11 10.18
C ILE A 40 6.36 -0.51 10.93
N GLU A 41 6.25 -0.02 12.17
CA GLU A 41 5.11 -0.25 13.03
C GLU A 41 4.42 1.09 13.38
N LEU A 42 3.16 1.24 12.98
CA LEU A 42 2.37 2.44 13.24
C LEU A 42 1.33 2.18 14.34
N PRO A 43 1.27 3.02 15.38
CA PRO A 43 0.27 2.89 16.43
C PRO A 43 -1.11 3.29 15.89
N ALA A 44 -2.05 2.33 15.88
CA ALA A 44 -3.46 2.55 15.61
C ALA A 44 -4.30 2.07 16.81
N LEU A 45 -5.49 2.65 17.03
CA LEU A 45 -6.45 2.10 17.99
C LEU A 45 -7.08 0.82 17.39
N GLY A 46 -6.37 -0.31 17.52
CA GLY A 46 -6.69 -1.60 16.91
C GLY A 46 -5.47 -2.53 16.96
N PRO A 47 -5.34 -3.52 16.05
CA PRO A 47 -4.05 -4.13 15.81
C PRO A 47 -3.06 -3.08 15.31
N TRP A 48 -1.78 -3.24 15.67
CA TRP A 48 -0.72 -2.42 15.10
C TRP A 48 -0.65 -2.65 13.60
N LEU A 49 -0.49 -1.57 12.84
CA LEU A 49 -0.14 -1.68 11.42
C LEU A 49 1.35 -2.00 11.36
N SER A 50 1.67 -3.20 10.92
CA SER A 50 3.04 -3.69 10.82
C SER A 50 3.33 -4.02 9.37
N PHE A 51 4.34 -3.37 8.82
CA PHE A 51 4.85 -3.62 7.49
C PHE A 51 6.26 -4.16 7.61
N THR A 52 6.62 -5.13 6.78
CA THR A 52 7.97 -5.71 6.74
C THR A 52 8.59 -5.51 5.37
N HIS A 53 9.92 -5.49 5.30
CA HIS A 53 10.65 -5.28 4.04
C HIS A 53 10.17 -4.03 3.28
N VAL A 54 10.14 -2.91 4.01
CA VAL A 54 9.49 -1.68 3.57
C VAL A 54 10.42 -0.91 2.63
N PRO A 55 10.02 -0.70 1.36
CA PRO A 55 10.73 0.22 0.49
C PRO A 55 10.46 1.66 0.92
N VAL A 56 11.52 2.41 1.15
CA VAL A 56 11.47 3.83 1.44
C VAL A 56 12.39 4.61 0.51
N VAL A 57 12.01 5.83 0.18
CA VAL A 57 12.83 6.77 -0.59
C VAL A 57 13.23 7.92 0.33
N MET A 58 14.52 8.22 0.40
CA MET A 58 15.03 9.31 1.22
C MET A 58 15.22 10.56 0.37
N LEU A 59 14.66 11.68 0.82
CA LEU A 59 14.79 12.97 0.15
C LEU A 59 15.20 14.06 1.15
N ASP A 60 16.20 14.82 0.75
CA ASP A 60 16.61 16.05 1.45
C ASP A 60 16.18 17.24 0.60
N VAL A 61 15.30 18.10 1.15
CA VAL A 61 14.66 19.18 0.39
C VAL A 61 15.17 20.54 0.84
N ALA A 62 15.68 21.35 -0.09
CA ALA A 62 16.10 22.71 0.22
C ALA A 62 14.90 23.59 0.66
N SER A 63 15.04 24.30 1.77
CA SER A 63 14.02 25.24 2.27
C SER A 63 14.17 26.61 1.59
N PRO A 64 13.06 27.25 1.16
CA PRO A 64 13.06 28.62 0.62
C PRO A 64 13.59 29.66 1.61
N GLU A 65 13.46 29.41 2.91
CA GLU A 65 13.95 30.26 4.00
C GLU A 65 15.47 30.10 4.25
N GLY A 66 16.11 29.14 3.59
CA GLY A 66 17.52 28.77 3.74
C GLY A 66 17.72 27.52 4.60
N GLY A 67 18.67 26.67 4.20
CA GLY A 67 18.93 25.37 4.83
C GLY A 67 18.29 24.21 4.07
N VAL A 68 18.37 23.02 4.64
CA VAL A 68 17.82 21.77 4.07
C VAL A 68 16.92 21.12 5.12
N LEU A 69 15.72 20.72 4.70
CA LEU A 69 14.87 19.82 5.44
C LEU A 69 15.38 18.41 5.15
N GLU A 70 16.16 17.89 6.09
CA GLU A 70 16.85 16.61 5.97
C GLU A 70 15.97 15.46 6.47
N GLY A 71 16.07 14.30 5.82
CA GLY A 71 15.43 13.07 6.23
C GLY A 71 13.93 13.02 5.98
N ILE A 72 13.44 13.57 4.87
CA ILE A 72 12.09 13.23 4.42
C ILE A 72 12.14 11.79 3.92
N ILE A 73 11.25 10.96 4.44
CA ILE A 73 11.08 9.58 4.02
C ILE A 73 9.75 9.46 3.26
N GLY A 74 9.84 9.15 1.97
CA GLY A 74 8.71 8.80 1.12
C GLY A 74 8.48 7.29 1.11
N MET A 75 7.22 6.88 1.15
CA MET A 75 6.80 5.49 1.15
C MET A 75 5.37 5.38 0.62
N ASN A 76 4.99 4.22 0.09
CA ASN A 76 3.65 3.96 -0.44
C ASN A 76 2.85 2.96 0.42
N LEU A 77 3.09 2.93 1.73
CA LEU A 77 2.48 1.93 2.64
C LEU A 77 1.03 2.23 3.04
N LEU A 78 0.58 3.48 2.86
CA LEU A 78 -0.72 3.96 3.37
C LEU A 78 -1.75 4.22 2.27
N ASN A 79 -1.44 3.88 1.01
CA ASN A 79 -2.35 4.04 -0.13
C ASN A 79 -3.65 3.22 -0.02
N ARG A 80 -3.68 2.25 0.89
CA ARG A 80 -4.79 1.32 1.14
C ARG A 80 -5.61 1.70 2.37
N TYR A 81 -5.31 2.84 2.98
CA TYR A 81 -5.91 3.23 4.25
C TYR A 81 -6.39 4.68 4.23
N ASN A 82 -7.56 4.91 4.80
CA ASN A 82 -7.98 6.20 5.28
C ASN A 82 -7.22 6.55 6.56
N VAL A 83 -6.32 7.54 6.46
CA VAL A 83 -5.57 8.05 7.61
C VAL A 83 -6.28 9.28 8.17
N LEU A 84 -6.87 9.14 9.36
CA LEU A 84 -7.64 10.18 10.01
C LEU A 84 -6.94 10.73 11.25
N LEU A 85 -6.51 11.99 11.15
CA LEU A 85 -5.94 12.75 12.25
C LEU A 85 -7.07 13.34 13.11
N ARG A 86 -7.28 12.76 14.30
CA ARG A 86 -8.24 13.30 15.27
C ARG A 86 -7.52 14.21 16.24
N GLY A 87 -7.79 15.51 16.13
CA GLY A 87 -7.35 16.50 17.11
C GLY A 87 -7.96 16.27 18.49
N GLY A 88 -7.40 16.91 19.51
CA GLY A 88 -7.82 16.75 20.89
C GLY A 88 -6.78 17.26 21.87
N GLY A 89 -6.85 16.81 23.12
CA GLY A 89 -5.82 17.08 24.14
C GLY A 89 -5.96 18.41 24.88
N LEU A 90 -7.03 19.16 24.63
CA LEU A 90 -7.46 20.26 25.50
C LEU A 90 -8.27 19.71 26.68
N PRO A 91 -8.41 20.47 27.79
CA PRO A 91 -9.29 20.09 28.89
C PRO A 91 -10.69 19.76 28.38
N ASP A 92 -11.27 18.68 28.89
CA ASP A 92 -12.59 18.15 28.51
C ASP A 92 -12.74 17.66 27.06
N MET A 93 -11.65 17.53 26.30
CA MET A 93 -11.63 16.87 25.00
C MET A 93 -11.01 15.46 25.07
N ALA A 94 -11.34 14.61 24.09
CA ALA A 94 -10.64 13.36 23.88
C ALA A 94 -9.14 13.61 23.60
N GLN A 95 -8.29 12.61 23.88
CA GLN A 95 -6.88 12.67 23.51
C GLN A 95 -6.73 12.70 21.98
N PRO A 96 -5.74 13.44 21.44
CA PRO A 96 -5.47 13.41 20.02
C PRO A 96 -5.02 12.01 19.62
N ARG A 97 -5.44 11.56 18.44
CA ARG A 97 -5.10 10.21 17.96
C ARG A 97 -5.08 10.13 16.44
N LEU A 98 -4.40 9.11 15.96
CA LEU A 98 -4.38 8.70 14.56
C LEU A 98 -5.26 7.46 14.44
N ASP A 99 -6.35 7.58 13.67
CA ASP A 99 -7.17 6.43 13.30
C ASP A 99 -6.79 6.04 11.86
N VAL A 100 -6.62 4.74 11.62
CA VAL A 100 -6.29 4.21 10.31
C VAL A 100 -7.31 3.14 9.97
N GLU A 101 -8.04 3.36 8.89
CA GLU A 101 -9.16 2.51 8.46
C GLU A 101 -8.84 1.95 7.07
N PRO A 102 -8.88 0.62 6.84
CA PRO A 102 -8.71 0.07 5.50
C PRO A 102 -9.72 0.66 4.53
N LEU A 103 -9.30 0.94 3.30
CA LEU A 103 -10.23 1.26 2.23
C LEU A 103 -11.12 0.03 1.97
N PRO A 104 -12.44 0.21 1.75
CA PRO A 104 -13.27 -0.87 1.25
C PRO A 104 -12.72 -1.34 -0.09
N GLY A 105 -12.48 -2.64 -0.24
CA GLY A 105 -11.85 -3.19 -1.42
C GLY A 105 -11.95 -4.71 -1.46
N VAL A 106 -11.57 -5.26 -2.60
CA VAL A 106 -11.41 -6.70 -2.81
C VAL A 106 -9.97 -6.96 -3.19
N ASP A 107 -9.49 -8.17 -2.92
CA ASP A 107 -8.17 -8.59 -3.39
C ASP A 107 -8.36 -9.42 -4.66
N ALA A 108 -8.06 -8.83 -5.81
CA ALA A 108 -8.20 -9.45 -7.12
C ALA A 108 -6.84 -9.74 -7.80
N ASP A 109 -5.75 -9.40 -7.13
CA ASP A 109 -4.36 -9.70 -7.52
C ASP A 109 -3.95 -11.01 -6.83
N PHE A 110 -4.18 -12.11 -7.53
CA PHE A 110 -4.09 -13.46 -6.96
C PHE A 110 -2.70 -14.08 -7.11
N ASP A 111 -1.80 -13.48 -7.89
CA ASP A 111 -0.40 -13.88 -7.96
C ASP A 111 0.59 -12.90 -7.30
N ASP A 112 0.05 -11.88 -6.62
CA ASP A 112 0.74 -10.90 -5.77
C ASP A 112 1.79 -10.07 -6.56
N ASP A 113 1.48 -9.70 -7.81
CA ASP A 113 2.41 -8.98 -8.69
C ASP A 113 2.14 -7.45 -8.78
N GLY A 114 1.03 -6.99 -8.20
CA GLY A 114 0.66 -5.59 -8.06
C GLY A 114 -0.23 -5.06 -9.19
N ASP A 115 -0.61 -5.90 -10.15
CA ASP A 115 -1.66 -5.61 -11.13
C ASP A 115 -2.79 -6.64 -11.12
N VAL A 116 -3.87 -6.36 -11.86
CA VAL A 116 -5.00 -7.27 -11.99
C VAL A 116 -5.23 -7.51 -13.47
N ASP A 117 -4.89 -8.71 -13.93
CA ASP A 117 -4.80 -9.02 -15.35
C ASP A 117 -5.30 -10.43 -15.75
N ALA A 118 -4.89 -10.93 -16.91
CA ALA A 118 -5.34 -12.23 -17.40
C ALA A 118 -4.79 -13.43 -16.60
N VAL A 119 -3.67 -13.26 -15.89
CA VAL A 119 -3.08 -14.27 -15.01
C VAL A 119 -3.95 -14.44 -13.78
N ASP A 120 -4.36 -13.35 -13.14
CA ASP A 120 -5.32 -13.38 -12.02
C ASP A 120 -6.66 -13.98 -12.44
N PHE A 121 -7.15 -13.58 -13.62
CA PHE A 121 -8.39 -14.14 -14.13
C PHE A 121 -8.33 -15.66 -14.30
N ALA A 122 -7.15 -16.24 -14.59
CA ALA A 122 -6.99 -17.69 -14.69
C ALA A 122 -7.18 -18.39 -13.33
N TYR A 123 -6.78 -17.75 -12.22
CA TYR A 123 -7.07 -18.26 -10.88
C TYR A 123 -8.57 -18.20 -10.57
N LEU A 124 -9.23 -17.08 -10.90
CA LEU A 124 -10.68 -16.93 -10.75
C LEU A 124 -11.45 -17.97 -11.57
N GLU A 125 -11.10 -18.13 -12.85
CA GLU A 125 -11.74 -19.06 -13.78
C GLU A 125 -11.65 -20.50 -13.27
N ALA A 126 -10.49 -20.90 -12.73
CA ALA A 126 -10.28 -22.23 -12.17
C ALA A 126 -11.19 -22.55 -10.97
N CYS A 127 -11.68 -21.51 -10.30
CA CYS A 127 -12.46 -21.59 -9.08
C CYS A 127 -13.97 -21.36 -9.26
N LEU A 128 -14.42 -20.99 -10.47
CA LEU A 128 -15.85 -20.80 -10.79
C LEU A 128 -16.66 -22.06 -10.44
N SER A 129 -17.57 -21.93 -9.49
CA SER A 129 -18.51 -22.99 -9.11
C SER A 129 -19.90 -22.79 -9.75
N GLY A 130 -20.25 -21.54 -10.05
CA GLY A 130 -21.53 -21.13 -10.62
C GLY A 130 -22.55 -20.74 -9.56
N TYR A 131 -23.60 -20.03 -9.99
CA TYR A 131 -24.63 -19.45 -9.13
C TYR A 131 -25.30 -20.49 -8.21
N ASP A 132 -25.36 -20.18 -6.92
CA ASP A 132 -25.90 -21.03 -5.84
C ASP A 132 -25.17 -22.38 -5.70
N VAL A 133 -23.94 -22.51 -6.21
CA VAL A 133 -23.11 -23.72 -6.05
C VAL A 133 -21.95 -23.40 -5.11
N PRO A 134 -22.04 -23.76 -3.82
CA PRO A 134 -21.03 -23.36 -2.85
C PRO A 134 -19.62 -23.82 -3.22
N GLN A 135 -18.65 -22.91 -3.13
CA GLN A 135 -17.25 -23.21 -3.35
C GLN A 135 -16.56 -23.54 -2.01
N GLY A 136 -16.37 -24.84 -1.76
CA GLY A 136 -15.79 -25.35 -0.52
C GLY A 136 -14.28 -25.60 -0.57
N ASP A 137 -13.64 -25.47 -1.72
CA ASP A 137 -12.19 -25.67 -1.82
C ASP A 137 -11.46 -24.54 -1.10
N ALA A 138 -10.51 -24.92 -0.22
CA ALA A 138 -9.68 -23.97 0.52
C ALA A 138 -8.81 -23.11 -0.42
N ALA A 139 -8.39 -23.68 -1.56
CA ALA A 139 -7.59 -22.96 -2.56
C ALA A 139 -8.38 -21.85 -3.26
N CYS A 140 -9.71 -21.93 -3.27
CA CYS A 140 -10.58 -20.98 -3.95
C CYS A 140 -11.16 -19.89 -3.03
N GLN A 141 -10.86 -19.92 -1.73
CA GLN A 141 -11.50 -18.97 -0.80
C GLN A 141 -11.10 -17.51 -1.07
N ALA A 142 -9.92 -17.26 -1.64
CA ALA A 142 -9.49 -15.92 -2.03
C ALA A 142 -10.31 -15.35 -3.20
N MET A 143 -10.91 -16.21 -4.02
CA MET A 143 -11.65 -15.83 -5.23
C MET A 143 -13.14 -15.52 -4.97
N ARG A 144 -13.60 -15.62 -3.71
CA ARG A 144 -14.94 -15.21 -3.26
C ARG A 144 -14.94 -13.71 -2.94
N LEU A 145 -14.90 -12.89 -3.98
CA LEU A 145 -14.70 -11.44 -3.91
C LEU A 145 -15.92 -10.71 -3.32
N ASP A 146 -17.14 -11.19 -3.54
CA ASP A 146 -18.34 -10.54 -3.02
C ASP A 146 -18.72 -10.99 -1.59
N GLY A 147 -18.01 -12.00 -1.08
CA GLY A 147 -18.15 -12.54 0.27
C GLY A 147 -19.30 -13.54 0.46
N ASP A 148 -20.03 -13.92 -0.60
CA ASP A 148 -21.06 -14.96 -0.57
C ASP A 148 -20.47 -16.36 -0.71
N ALA A 149 -21.28 -17.43 -0.76
CA ALA A 149 -20.84 -18.83 -0.60
C ALA A 149 -20.27 -19.50 -1.86
N ASP A 150 -20.40 -18.87 -3.02
CA ASP A 150 -20.05 -19.41 -4.32
C ASP A 150 -19.05 -18.51 -5.03
N ILE A 151 -18.61 -18.95 -6.21
CA ILE A 151 -17.76 -18.14 -7.09
C ILE A 151 -18.43 -18.11 -8.44
N ASP A 152 -18.94 -16.95 -8.80
CA ASP A 152 -19.87 -16.79 -9.90
C ASP A 152 -19.71 -15.44 -10.64
N HIS A 153 -20.73 -15.05 -11.38
CA HIS A 153 -20.71 -13.80 -12.15
C HIS A 153 -20.62 -12.51 -11.31
N HIS A 154 -20.97 -12.54 -10.02
CA HIS A 154 -20.81 -11.40 -9.11
C HIS A 154 -19.32 -11.19 -8.76
N ASP A 155 -18.57 -12.26 -8.50
CA ASP A 155 -17.11 -12.19 -8.30
C ASP A 155 -16.42 -11.74 -9.57
N VAL A 156 -16.79 -12.31 -10.72
CA VAL A 156 -16.26 -11.88 -12.02
C VAL A 156 -16.53 -10.40 -12.27
N LYS A 157 -17.67 -9.87 -11.83
CA LYS A 157 -17.94 -8.44 -11.95
C LYS A 157 -16.98 -7.60 -11.09
N LEU A 158 -16.73 -8.00 -9.85
CA LEU A 158 -15.79 -7.29 -8.96
C LEU A 158 -14.36 -7.36 -9.51
N PHE A 159 -13.96 -8.52 -10.03
CA PHE A 159 -12.69 -8.69 -10.73
C PHE A 159 -12.54 -7.72 -11.91
N VAL A 160 -13.56 -7.65 -12.78
CA VAL A 160 -13.54 -6.76 -13.95
C VAL A 160 -13.51 -5.28 -13.55
N ASP A 161 -14.15 -4.91 -12.44
CA ASP A 161 -14.05 -3.54 -11.90
C ASP A 161 -12.62 -3.21 -11.43
N CYS A 162 -11.81 -4.23 -11.11
CA CYS A 162 -10.42 -4.12 -10.67
C CYS A 162 -9.37 -4.25 -11.78
N ALA A 163 -9.71 -4.89 -12.89
CA ALA A 163 -8.77 -5.19 -13.97
C ALA A 163 -8.06 -3.94 -14.51
N SER A 164 -6.74 -3.90 -14.37
CA SER A 164 -5.86 -2.82 -14.83
C SER A 164 -5.06 -3.23 -16.07
N GLY A 165 -4.70 -4.51 -16.19
CA GLY A 165 -3.90 -5.09 -17.27
C GLY A 165 -2.41 -5.24 -16.94
N PRO A 166 -1.68 -6.03 -17.75
CA PRO A 166 -0.31 -6.44 -17.44
C PRO A 166 0.65 -5.25 -17.34
N GLY A 167 1.37 -5.19 -16.23
CA GLY A 167 2.31 -4.13 -15.87
C GLY A 167 1.65 -2.79 -15.55
N ILE A 168 0.33 -2.74 -15.37
CA ILE A 168 -0.41 -1.53 -15.02
C ILE A 168 -0.86 -1.67 -13.57
N PRO A 169 -0.24 -0.95 -12.61
CA PRO A 169 -0.60 -1.07 -11.20
C PRO A 169 -2.10 -0.91 -10.98
N ALA A 170 -2.71 -1.88 -10.30
CA ALA A 170 -4.11 -1.81 -9.95
C ALA A 170 -4.35 -0.70 -8.93
N VAL A 171 -5.60 -0.25 -8.83
CA VAL A 171 -5.97 0.68 -7.76
C VAL A 171 -5.79 -0.02 -6.40
N PRO A 172 -5.39 0.69 -5.33
CA PRO A 172 -5.12 0.05 -4.04
C PRO A 172 -6.30 -0.80 -3.51
N GLU A 173 -7.54 -0.41 -3.81
CA GLU A 173 -8.75 -1.14 -3.41
C GLU A 173 -8.91 -2.53 -4.06
N CYS A 174 -8.03 -2.91 -4.98
CA CYS A 174 -8.09 -4.13 -5.79
C CYS A 174 -6.97 -5.14 -5.51
N VAL A 175 -6.05 -4.83 -4.60
CA VAL A 175 -4.86 -5.63 -4.31
C VAL A 175 -4.80 -5.95 -2.80
N GLY A 176 -4.31 -7.13 -2.44
CA GLY A 176 -4.14 -7.64 -1.07
C GLY A 176 -3.02 -6.97 -0.27
N PRO A 177 -3.07 -6.98 1.09
CA PRO A 177 -2.16 -6.20 1.96
C PRO A 177 -0.73 -6.70 2.01
#